data_AF-H1G680-F1
#
_entry.id   AF-H1G680-F1
#
_cell.length_a   1.000
_cell.length_b   1.000
_cell.length_c   1.000
_cell.angle_alpha   90.00
_cell.angle_beta   90.00
_cell.angle_gamma   90.00
#
_symmetry.space_group_name_H-M   'P 1'
#
loop_
_entity.id
_entity.type
_entity.pdbx_description
1 polymer ?
#
loop_
_entity_poly.entity_id
_entity_poly.type
_entity_poly.pdbx_seq_one_letter_code
_entity_poly.pdbx_strand_id
1 'polypeptide(L)'
;DRLRQLPETAPEALSRRHQLGMLRRLHARLLHFASLPGLTPERLHLALTEGVAELQVFMADTDEGRLTPPFEAADPGPGFRVLESQLDLQLQCLMPDTRPTPVLIRHSEARLEADNLAPALTPGHTLYLLAAHDRPTDTWIEDLPRQLKLAAREQLDLRLQAALPGVPLRHEPRPPRALTLAQGQECFRLEAFGDAWEQVLRSGTLGIHVPPTLGDLHLTLACLETSP
;
A
#
# COMPACT_ATOMS: atom_id res chain seq x y z
N ASP A 1 -21.29 -2.87 4.47
CA ASP A 1 -22.45 -2.89 5.39
C ASP A 1 -22.68 -4.17 6.20
N ARG A 2 -22.27 -5.38 5.76
CA ARG A 2 -22.48 -6.62 6.54
C ARG A 2 -21.52 -6.84 7.71
N LEU A 3 -20.45 -6.06 7.86
CA LEU A 3 -19.51 -6.13 8.99
C LEU A 3 -20.01 -5.43 10.27
N ARG A 4 -21.19 -4.78 10.24
CA ARG A 4 -21.84 -4.15 11.40
C ARG A 4 -22.81 -5.06 12.15
N GLN A 5 -23.06 -6.29 11.68
CA GLN A 5 -24.18 -7.13 12.15
C GLN A 5 -23.77 -8.46 12.80
N LEU A 6 -22.50 -8.66 13.18
CA LEU A 6 -22.16 -9.74 14.11
C LEU A 6 -22.26 -9.19 15.54
N PRO A 7 -22.87 -9.90 16.49
CA PRO A 7 -22.85 -9.51 17.89
C PRO A 7 -21.43 -9.73 18.43
N GLU A 8 -20.54 -8.76 18.21
CA GLU A 8 -19.26 -8.70 18.94
C GLU A 8 -19.61 -8.61 20.44
N THR A 9 -18.97 -9.44 21.25
CA THR A 9 -19.10 -9.29 22.71
C THR A 9 -18.54 -7.92 23.11
N ALA A 10 -19.09 -7.30 24.16
CA ALA A 10 -18.64 -5.97 24.60
C ALA A 10 -17.11 -5.84 24.80
N PRO A 11 -16.37 -6.86 25.29
CA PRO A 11 -14.91 -6.82 25.40
C PRO A 11 -14.17 -6.85 24.04
N GLU A 12 -14.62 -7.67 23.09
CA GLU A 12 -14.02 -7.76 21.75
C GLU A 12 -14.21 -6.47 20.96
N ALA A 13 -15.42 -5.91 21.00
CA ALA A 13 -15.74 -4.62 20.38
C ALA A 13 -14.90 -3.47 20.98
N LEU A 14 -14.65 -3.50 22.29
CA LEU A 14 -13.80 -2.51 22.96
C LEU A 14 -12.33 -2.65 22.55
N SER A 15 -11.82 -3.88 22.51
CA SER A 15 -10.46 -4.19 22.05
C SER A 15 -10.24 -3.70 20.62
N ARG A 16 -11.17 -4.01 19.71
CA ARG A 16 -11.13 -3.55 18.32
C ARG A 16 -11.19 -2.03 18.18
N ARG A 17 -12.02 -1.35 18.98
CA ARG A 17 -12.07 0.13 19.01
C ARG A 17 -10.75 0.72 19.52
N HIS A 18 -10.13 0.10 20.52
CA HIS A 18 -8.83 0.51 21.02
C HIS A 18 -7.74 0.35 19.94
N GLN A 19 -7.69 -0.82 19.29
CA GLN A 19 -6.83 -1.11 18.12
C GLN A 19 -6.93 -0.01 17.05
N LEU A 20 -8.14 0.24 16.56
CA LEU A 20 -8.38 1.29 15.56
C LEU A 20 -8.01 2.69 16.06
N GLY A 21 -8.23 2.97 17.34
CA GLY A 21 -7.86 4.23 17.97
C GLY A 21 -6.36 4.48 17.97
N MET A 22 -5.55 3.49 18.35
CA MET A 22 -4.08 3.59 18.34
C MET A 22 -3.55 3.77 16.93
N LEU A 23 -3.99 2.93 15.99
CA LEU A 23 -3.56 3.01 14.58
C LEU A 23 -3.91 4.37 13.96
N ARG A 24 -5.10 4.92 14.25
CA ARG A 24 -5.49 6.25 13.79
C ARG A 24 -4.61 7.36 14.36
N ARG A 25 -4.24 7.27 15.65
CA ARG A 25 -3.35 8.26 16.28
C ARG A 25 -1.95 8.21 15.68
N LEU A 26 -1.38 7.00 15.53
CA LEU A 26 -0.07 6.81 14.92
C LEU A 26 -0.07 7.33 13.48
N HIS A 27 -1.06 6.94 12.68
CA HIS A 27 -1.22 7.41 11.31
C HIS A 27 -1.31 8.94 11.22
N ALA A 28 -2.14 9.59 12.04
CA ALA A 28 -2.27 11.05 12.03
C ALA A 28 -0.94 11.76 12.36
N ARG A 29 -0.16 11.23 13.31
CA ARG A 29 1.17 11.76 13.64
C ARG A 29 2.15 11.59 12.48
N LEU A 30 2.19 10.42 11.87
CA LEU A 30 3.07 10.14 10.74
C LEU A 30 2.74 11.01 9.52
N LEU A 31 1.46 11.23 9.23
CA LEU A 31 1.04 12.19 8.18
C LEU A 31 1.50 13.61 8.48
N HIS A 32 1.32 14.06 9.72
CA HIS A 32 1.81 15.37 10.11
C HIS A 32 3.33 15.48 9.94
N PHE A 33 4.08 14.47 10.39
CA PHE A 33 5.54 14.42 10.26
C PHE A 33 6.02 14.40 8.82
N ALA A 34 5.34 13.66 7.93
CA ALA A 34 5.63 13.66 6.50
C ALA A 34 5.44 15.04 5.84
N SER A 35 4.58 15.90 6.41
CA SER A 35 4.38 17.28 5.94
C SER A 35 5.43 18.28 6.44
N LEU A 36 6.31 17.89 7.37
CA LEU A 36 7.28 18.79 7.99
C LEU A 36 8.64 18.71 7.29
N PRO A 37 9.12 19.80 6.64
CA PRO A 37 10.41 19.80 5.93
C PRO A 37 11.65 19.75 6.86
N GLY A 38 11.48 19.91 8.17
CA GLY A 38 12.57 19.99 9.15
C GLY A 38 12.30 19.15 10.41
N LEU A 39 11.71 17.97 10.25
CA LEU A 39 11.46 17.05 11.37
C LEU A 39 12.77 16.59 12.00
N THR A 40 12.91 16.75 13.32
CA THR A 40 14.03 16.16 14.05
C THR A 40 13.86 14.64 14.11
N PRO A 41 14.90 13.84 13.79
CA PRO A 41 14.79 12.38 13.80
C PRO A 41 14.33 11.83 15.15
N GLU A 42 14.74 12.45 16.26
CA GLU A 42 14.31 12.08 17.61
C GLU A 42 12.78 12.07 17.77
N ARG A 43 12.07 13.05 17.18
CA ARG A 43 10.60 13.14 17.26
C ARG A 43 9.91 12.01 16.51
N LEU A 44 10.45 11.62 15.37
CA LEU A 44 9.95 10.47 14.62
C LEU A 44 10.22 9.19 15.41
N HIS A 45 11.44 9.03 15.92
CA HIS A 45 11.84 7.87 16.71
C HIS A 45 10.92 7.69 17.93
N LEU A 46 10.67 8.75 18.71
CA LEU A 46 9.77 8.71 19.86
C LEU A 46 8.35 8.26 19.47
N ALA A 47 7.80 8.80 18.38
CA ALA A 47 6.46 8.42 17.93
C ALA A 47 6.36 6.95 17.49
N LEU A 48 7.40 6.43 16.82
CA LEU A 48 7.47 5.02 16.44
C LEU A 48 7.62 4.13 17.66
N THR A 49 8.46 4.51 18.63
CA THR A 49 8.62 3.83 19.92
C THR A 49 7.29 3.72 20.67
N GLU A 50 6.54 4.81 20.76
CA GLU A 50 5.21 4.82 21.40
C GLU A 50 4.23 3.91 20.63
N GLY A 51 4.26 3.94 19.30
CA GLY A 51 3.45 3.07 18.46
C GLY A 51 3.75 1.58 18.69
N VAL A 52 5.03 1.20 18.69
CA VAL A 52 5.47 -0.18 18.97
C VAL A 52 5.00 -0.63 20.35
N ALA A 53 5.17 0.21 21.37
CA ALA A 53 4.75 -0.09 22.74
C ALA A 53 3.23 -0.26 22.87
N GLU A 54 2.45 0.58 22.20
CA GLU A 54 0.97 0.48 22.17
C GLU A 54 0.52 -0.83 21.48
N LEU A 55 1.15 -1.22 20.36
CA LEU A 55 0.79 -2.44 19.63
C LEU A 55 1.28 -3.72 20.31
N GLN A 56 2.32 -3.64 21.15
CA GLN A 56 2.89 -4.78 21.88
C GLN A 56 1.85 -5.50 22.76
N VAL A 57 0.87 -4.75 23.29
CA VAL A 57 -0.21 -5.25 24.17
C VAL A 57 -1.05 -6.36 23.51
N PHE A 58 -1.04 -6.46 22.18
CA PHE A 58 -1.83 -7.44 21.42
C PHE A 58 -1.06 -8.69 21.02
N MET A 59 0.24 -8.74 21.31
CA MET A 59 1.09 -9.85 20.91
C MET A 59 0.98 -10.98 21.95
N ALA A 60 0.57 -12.18 21.49
CA ALA A 60 0.55 -13.38 22.33
C ALA A 60 2.00 -13.80 22.66
N ASP A 61 2.34 -13.85 23.95
CA ASP A 61 3.68 -14.16 24.46
C ASP A 61 4.79 -13.37 23.80
N THR A 62 5.06 -12.20 24.34
CA THR A 62 6.32 -11.50 24.06
C THR A 62 7.02 -11.27 25.36
N ASP A 63 8.16 -11.96 25.48
CA ASP A 63 9.25 -11.67 26.39
C ASP A 63 9.30 -10.16 26.64
N GLU A 64 9.21 -9.74 27.91
CA GLU A 64 9.23 -8.33 28.34
C GLU A 64 10.49 -7.56 27.85
N GLY A 65 11.39 -8.25 27.13
CA GLY A 65 12.67 -7.82 26.60
C GLY A 65 12.75 -7.53 25.10
N ARG A 66 11.67 -7.32 24.33
CA ARG A 66 11.81 -6.55 23.06
C ARG A 66 12.08 -5.08 23.40
N LEU A 67 13.31 -4.83 23.83
CA LEU A 67 13.80 -3.50 24.17
C LEU A 67 13.66 -2.61 22.94
N THR A 68 12.84 -1.58 23.05
CA THR A 68 12.82 -0.52 22.05
C THR A 68 14.20 0.13 22.04
N PRO A 69 14.86 0.23 20.88
CA PRO A 69 16.21 0.78 20.82
C PRO A 69 16.23 2.22 21.36
N PRO A 70 17.27 2.65 22.09
CA PRO A 70 17.44 4.06 22.42
C PRO A 70 17.70 4.87 21.14
N PHE A 71 17.31 6.14 21.13
CA PHE A 71 17.62 7.04 20.03
C PHE A 71 19.09 7.44 20.05
N GLU A 72 19.84 7.10 19.01
CA GLU A 72 21.24 7.49 18.82
C GLU A 72 21.36 8.60 17.77
N ALA A 73 21.62 9.83 18.21
CA ALA A 73 21.68 10.98 17.30
C ALA A 73 22.85 10.93 16.30
N ALA A 74 23.95 10.28 16.69
CA ALA A 74 25.15 10.16 15.86
C ALA A 74 24.98 9.13 14.72
N ASP A 75 24.17 8.10 14.94
CA ASP A 75 23.79 7.12 13.92
C ASP A 75 22.35 6.64 14.17
N PRO A 76 21.34 7.38 13.68
CA PRO A 76 19.95 7.07 13.98
C PRO A 76 19.42 5.85 13.20
N GLY A 77 20.08 5.46 12.11
CA GLY A 77 19.59 4.45 11.17
C GLY A 77 19.28 3.07 11.78
N PRO A 78 20.15 2.48 12.62
CA PRO A 78 19.90 1.19 13.26
C PRO A 78 18.63 1.15 14.12
N GLY A 79 18.39 2.18 14.93
CA GLY A 79 17.21 2.25 15.79
C GLY A 79 15.91 2.27 14.99
N PHE A 80 15.87 3.06 13.91
CA PHE A 80 14.72 3.11 13.01
C PHE A 80 14.41 1.76 12.35
N ARG A 81 15.43 1.04 11.86
CA ARG A 81 15.22 -0.27 11.21
C ARG A 81 14.62 -1.30 12.18
N VAL A 82 15.03 -1.27 13.44
CA VAL A 82 14.46 -2.15 14.48
C VAL A 82 12.99 -1.80 14.73
N LEU A 83 12.69 -0.51 14.90
CA LEU A 83 11.31 -0.02 15.09
C LEU A 83 10.40 -0.36 13.92
N GLU A 84 10.85 -0.15 12.69
CA GLU A 84 10.12 -0.48 11.46
C GLU A 84 9.83 -1.99 11.39
N SER A 85 10.84 -2.83 11.61
CA SER A 85 10.69 -4.28 11.62
C SER A 85 9.72 -4.76 12.71
N GLN A 86 9.71 -4.11 13.88
CA GLN A 86 8.78 -4.41 14.96
C GLN A 86 7.34 -4.02 14.60
N LEU A 87 7.14 -2.82 14.07
CA LEU A 87 5.83 -2.35 13.60
C LEU A 87 5.27 -3.27 12.52
N ASP A 88 6.07 -3.64 11.52
CA ASP A 88 5.66 -4.54 10.44
C ASP A 88 5.18 -5.88 10.99
N LEU A 89 5.94 -6.49 11.90
CA LEU A 89 5.57 -7.76 12.51
C LEU A 89 4.29 -7.65 13.35
N GLN A 90 4.17 -6.59 14.16
CA GLN A 90 3.00 -6.37 15.01
C GLN A 90 1.74 -6.10 14.17
N LEU A 91 1.84 -5.29 13.12
CA LEU A 91 0.73 -5.01 12.21
C LEU A 91 0.29 -6.27 11.44
N GLN A 92 1.23 -7.11 11.02
CA GLN A 92 0.91 -8.41 10.41
C GLN A 92 0.17 -9.34 11.39
N CYS A 93 0.60 -9.41 12.65
CA CYS A 93 -0.08 -10.21 13.66
C CYS A 93 -1.49 -9.70 14.01
N LEU A 94 -1.70 -8.38 13.97
CA LEU A 94 -3.01 -7.77 14.19
C LEU A 94 -3.97 -7.97 13.02
N MET A 95 -3.45 -8.20 11.82
CA MET A 95 -4.25 -8.37 10.61
C MET A 95 -3.81 -9.63 9.83
N PRO A 96 -3.93 -10.83 10.44
CA PRO A 96 -3.35 -12.07 9.90
C PRO A 96 -3.97 -12.49 8.55
N ASP A 97 -5.22 -12.10 8.29
CA ASP A 97 -5.95 -12.41 7.06
C ASP A 97 -5.76 -11.36 5.95
N THR A 98 -5.08 -10.25 6.23
CA THR A 98 -4.75 -9.27 5.19
C THR A 98 -3.28 -9.41 4.80
N ARG A 99 -3.03 -9.95 3.61
CA ARG A 99 -1.72 -9.82 2.98
C ARG A 99 -1.41 -8.32 2.81
N PRO A 100 -0.14 -7.91 2.99
CA PRO A 100 0.25 -6.52 2.78
C PRO A 100 -0.18 -6.13 1.36
N THR A 101 -1.11 -5.19 1.29
CA THR A 101 -1.50 -4.62 0.00
C THR A 101 -0.35 -3.74 -0.45
N PRO A 102 0.21 -3.96 -1.65
CA PRO A 102 1.29 -3.12 -2.14
C PRO A 102 0.82 -1.67 -2.15
N VAL A 103 1.62 -0.77 -1.58
CA VAL A 103 1.31 0.66 -1.48
C VAL A 103 1.93 1.38 -2.67
N LEU A 104 1.11 2.13 -3.41
CA LEU A 104 1.63 3.06 -4.42
C LEU A 104 2.09 4.34 -3.73
N ILE A 105 3.36 4.66 -3.93
CA ILE A 105 4.01 5.88 -3.46
C ILE A 105 4.14 6.82 -4.66
N ARG A 106 3.63 8.05 -4.54
CA ARG A 106 3.77 9.08 -5.56
C ARG A 106 5.11 9.78 -5.40
N HIS A 107 5.96 9.68 -6.42
CA HIS A 107 7.26 10.39 -6.49
C HIS A 107 7.16 11.71 -7.26
N SER A 108 6.20 11.81 -8.19
CA SER A 108 5.86 13.04 -8.91
C SER A 108 4.45 12.94 -9.49
N GLU A 109 3.92 14.01 -10.09
CA GLU A 109 2.63 13.98 -10.79
C GLU A 109 2.56 12.86 -11.85
N ALA A 110 3.67 12.62 -12.54
CA ALA A 110 3.76 11.66 -13.63
C ALA A 110 4.28 10.28 -13.19
N ARG A 111 4.60 10.05 -11.91
CA ARG A 111 5.28 8.82 -11.47
C ARG A 111 4.83 8.33 -10.10
N LEU A 112 4.33 7.09 -10.07
CA LEU A 112 4.07 6.33 -8.87
C LEU A 112 4.86 5.03 -8.90
N GLU A 113 5.27 4.54 -7.73
CA GLU A 113 6.02 3.31 -7.59
C GLU A 113 5.49 2.48 -6.42
N ALA A 114 5.54 1.17 -6.54
CA ALA A 114 5.32 0.23 -5.45
C ALA A 114 6.51 -0.74 -5.41
N ASP A 115 6.98 -1.01 -4.21
CA ASP A 115 8.05 -1.96 -3.90
C ASP A 115 7.49 -3.17 -3.14
N ASN A 116 8.31 -4.20 -2.99
CA ASN A 116 7.98 -5.41 -2.23
C ASN A 116 6.65 -6.06 -2.67
N LEU A 117 6.40 -6.14 -3.98
CA LEU A 117 5.21 -6.80 -4.52
C LEU A 117 5.26 -8.33 -4.39
N ALA A 118 6.42 -8.92 -4.08
CA ALA A 118 6.60 -10.38 -4.05
C ALA A 118 5.50 -11.15 -3.28
N PRO A 119 5.03 -10.71 -2.09
CA PRO A 119 3.93 -11.38 -1.38
C PRO A 119 2.57 -11.32 -2.09
N ALA A 120 2.37 -10.32 -2.95
CA ALA A 120 1.15 -10.09 -3.74
C ALA A 120 1.20 -10.72 -5.14
N LEU A 121 2.38 -11.16 -5.59
CA LEU A 121 2.63 -11.75 -6.91
C LEU A 121 2.62 -13.30 -6.89
N THR A 122 2.11 -13.90 -5.82
CA THR A 122 2.02 -15.36 -5.67
C THR A 122 0.98 -15.98 -6.62
N PRO A 123 1.17 -17.24 -7.07
CA PRO A 123 0.18 -17.95 -7.86
C PRO A 123 -1.23 -17.90 -7.23
N GLY A 124 -2.26 -17.81 -8.06
CA GLY A 124 -3.64 -17.64 -7.62
C GLY A 124 -4.02 -16.22 -7.21
N HIS A 125 -3.11 -15.25 -7.21
CA HIS A 125 -3.43 -13.86 -6.88
C HIS A 125 -3.56 -13.00 -8.13
N THR A 126 -4.46 -12.03 -8.08
CA THR A 126 -4.67 -11.02 -9.13
C THR A 126 -4.47 -9.64 -8.53
N LEU A 127 -3.66 -8.82 -9.21
CA LEU A 127 -3.51 -7.40 -8.90
C LEU A 127 -4.57 -6.57 -9.63
N TYR A 128 -5.09 -5.58 -8.91
CA TYR A 128 -6.02 -4.59 -9.42
C TYR A 128 -5.47 -3.19 -9.15
N LEU A 129 -5.66 -2.30 -10.11
CA LEU A 129 -5.47 -0.88 -9.96
C LEU A 129 -6.84 -0.22 -9.79
N LEU A 130 -7.04 0.45 -8.67
CA LEU A 130 -8.21 1.28 -8.41
C LEU A 130 -7.86 2.70 -8.79
N ALA A 131 -8.63 3.28 -9.71
CA ALA A 131 -8.39 4.63 -10.19
C ALA A 131 -9.60 5.51 -9.95
N ALA A 132 -9.39 6.69 -9.38
CA ALA A 132 -10.38 7.76 -9.31
C ALA A 132 -9.82 8.98 -10.04
N HIS A 133 -10.68 9.71 -10.73
CA HIS A 133 -10.31 10.89 -11.48
C HIS A 133 -11.08 12.09 -10.92
N ASP A 134 -10.39 13.20 -10.61
CA ASP A 134 -11.05 14.37 -9.98
C ASP A 134 -12.02 15.08 -10.93
N ARG A 135 -11.66 15.14 -12.23
CA ARG A 135 -12.49 15.69 -13.31
C ARG A 135 -12.68 14.70 -14.47
N PRO A 136 -13.51 13.66 -14.30
CA PRO A 136 -13.64 12.60 -15.29
C PRO A 136 -14.23 13.14 -16.60
N THR A 137 -13.60 12.82 -17.74
CA THR A 137 -14.17 12.97 -19.08
C THR A 137 -14.95 11.70 -19.45
N ASP A 138 -15.95 11.75 -20.33
CA ASP A 138 -16.74 10.55 -20.65
C ASP A 138 -15.91 9.34 -21.14
N THR A 139 -14.69 9.58 -21.65
CA THR A 139 -13.79 8.55 -22.20
C THR A 139 -12.68 8.11 -21.26
N TRP A 140 -12.53 8.68 -20.06
CA TRP A 140 -11.35 8.49 -19.21
C TRP A 140 -11.09 7.01 -18.87
N ILE A 141 -12.16 6.22 -18.71
CA ILE A 141 -12.10 4.78 -18.41
C ILE A 141 -11.50 3.99 -19.57
N GLU A 142 -11.86 4.34 -20.81
CA GLU A 142 -11.35 3.69 -22.02
C GLU A 142 -9.93 4.14 -22.36
N ASP A 143 -9.62 5.39 -22.04
CA ASP A 143 -8.34 6.02 -22.29
C ASP A 143 -7.26 5.57 -21.29
N LEU A 144 -7.62 5.33 -20.04
CA LEU A 144 -6.67 5.00 -18.97
C LEU A 144 -5.81 3.76 -19.31
N PRO A 145 -6.36 2.59 -19.71
CA PRO A 145 -5.55 1.43 -20.10
C PRO A 145 -4.59 1.68 -21.28
N ARG A 146 -4.92 2.64 -22.15
CA ARG A 146 -4.14 2.96 -23.35
C ARG A 146 -2.99 3.93 -23.05
N GLN A 147 -3.25 4.87 -22.15
CA GLN A 147 -2.36 5.98 -21.85
C GLN A 147 -1.46 5.70 -20.63
N LEU A 148 -1.97 5.00 -19.62
CA LEU A 148 -1.20 4.63 -18.44
C LEU A 148 -0.15 3.58 -18.81
N LYS A 149 1.11 3.79 -18.40
CA LYS A 149 2.19 2.82 -18.65
C LYS A 149 2.63 2.20 -17.33
N LEU A 150 2.55 0.88 -17.24
CA LEU A 150 3.00 0.10 -16.09
C LEU A 150 4.16 -0.80 -16.50
N ALA A 151 5.17 -0.93 -15.65
CA ALA A 151 6.31 -1.83 -15.85
C ALA A 151 7.05 -2.06 -14.52
N ALA A 152 8.05 -2.95 -14.50
CA ALA A 152 9.04 -2.94 -13.43
C ALA A 152 9.68 -1.56 -13.33
N ARG A 153 9.95 -1.07 -12.11
CA ARG A 153 10.48 0.28 -11.86
C ARG A 153 11.71 0.57 -12.72
N GLU A 154 12.61 -0.40 -12.79
CA GLU A 154 13.90 -0.30 -13.48
C GLU A 154 13.77 -0.27 -15.01
N GLN A 155 12.61 -0.69 -15.55
CA GLN A 155 12.35 -0.74 -16.99
C GLN A 155 11.38 0.33 -17.49
N LEU A 156 10.73 1.07 -16.59
CA LEU A 156 9.67 2.01 -16.96
C LEU A 156 10.18 3.06 -17.96
N ASP A 157 11.32 3.70 -17.67
CA ASP A 157 11.87 4.76 -18.53
C ASP A 157 12.30 4.23 -19.89
N LEU A 158 12.94 3.06 -19.94
CA LEU A 158 13.32 2.40 -21.19
C LEU A 158 12.09 2.11 -22.05
N ARG A 159 11.02 1.57 -21.44
CA ARG A 159 9.78 1.25 -22.17
C ARG A 159 9.06 2.49 -22.66
N LEU A 160 9.12 3.61 -21.93
CA LEU A 160 8.61 4.90 -22.39
C LEU A 160 9.41 5.42 -23.59
N GLN A 161 10.74 5.43 -23.50
CA GLN A 161 11.63 5.92 -24.56
C GLN A 161 11.52 5.11 -25.85
N ALA A 162 11.45 3.78 -25.73
CA ALA A 162 11.37 2.87 -26.86
C ALA A 162 9.93 2.55 -27.30
N ALA A 163 8.93 3.23 -26.74
CA ALA A 163 7.50 3.00 -27.00
C ALA A 163 7.07 1.51 -26.86
N LEU A 164 7.73 0.76 -25.98
CA LEU A 164 7.45 -0.65 -25.76
C LEU A 164 6.13 -0.84 -24.98
N PRO A 165 5.41 -1.95 -25.19
CA PRO A 165 4.22 -2.26 -24.40
C PRO A 165 4.56 -2.38 -22.90
N GLY A 166 3.65 -1.95 -22.04
CA GLY A 166 3.75 -2.14 -20.59
C GLY A 166 2.98 -3.38 -20.13
N VAL A 167 2.79 -3.53 -18.82
CA VAL A 167 1.82 -4.49 -18.27
C VAL A 167 0.42 -4.05 -18.72
N PRO A 168 -0.34 -4.90 -19.41
CA PRO A 168 -1.67 -4.53 -19.88
C PRO A 168 -2.63 -4.32 -18.72
N LEU A 169 -3.50 -3.32 -18.86
CA LEU A 169 -4.64 -3.10 -17.97
C LEU A 169 -5.94 -3.42 -18.69
N ARG A 170 -6.90 -3.98 -17.96
CA ARG A 170 -8.26 -4.20 -18.44
C ARG A 170 -9.26 -3.59 -17.48
N HIS A 171 -10.17 -2.76 -17.96
CA HIS A 171 -11.29 -2.27 -17.14
C HIS A 171 -12.17 -3.44 -16.71
N GLU A 172 -12.50 -3.48 -15.42
CA GLU A 172 -13.30 -4.53 -14.79
C GLU A 172 -14.55 -3.87 -14.18
N PRO A 173 -15.60 -3.62 -14.99
CA PRO A 173 -16.80 -2.86 -14.56
C PRO A 173 -17.59 -3.55 -13.45
N ARG A 174 -17.34 -4.85 -13.25
CA ARG A 174 -17.91 -5.64 -12.15
C ARG A 174 -16.76 -6.11 -11.27
N PRO A 175 -16.24 -5.24 -10.38
CA PRO A 175 -15.14 -5.61 -9.49
C PRO A 175 -15.53 -6.82 -8.63
N PRO A 176 -14.55 -7.69 -8.30
CA PRO A 176 -14.79 -8.77 -7.35
C PRO A 176 -15.38 -8.26 -6.04
N ARG A 177 -16.28 -9.04 -5.42
CA ARG A 177 -16.99 -8.67 -4.18
C ARG A 177 -16.06 -8.35 -3.00
N ALA A 178 -14.83 -8.85 -3.04
CA ALA A 178 -13.82 -8.60 -2.02
C ALA A 178 -13.17 -7.20 -2.14
N LEU A 179 -13.26 -6.54 -3.31
CA LEU A 179 -12.79 -5.16 -3.47
C LEU A 179 -13.84 -4.18 -2.93
N THR A 180 -13.40 -3.24 -2.11
CA THR A 180 -14.21 -2.08 -1.72
C THR A 180 -13.74 -0.88 -2.53
N LEU A 181 -14.61 -0.37 -3.40
CA LEU A 181 -14.34 0.85 -4.16
C LEU A 181 -14.89 2.07 -3.42
N ALA A 182 -14.10 3.14 -3.38
CA ALA A 182 -14.59 4.46 -2.98
C ALA A 182 -15.49 5.05 -4.08
N GLN A 183 -16.21 6.13 -3.76
CA GLN A 183 -17.07 6.80 -4.72
C GLN A 183 -16.24 7.32 -5.92
N GLY A 184 -16.70 7.03 -7.14
CA GLY A 184 -16.02 7.44 -8.37
C GLY A 184 -14.74 6.68 -8.71
N GLN A 185 -14.38 5.65 -7.93
CA GLN A 185 -13.31 4.73 -8.29
C GLN A 185 -13.80 3.68 -9.29
N GLU A 186 -12.99 3.44 -10.31
CA GLU A 186 -13.13 2.36 -11.26
C GLU A 186 -12.01 1.33 -11.05
N CYS A 187 -12.32 0.08 -11.38
CA CYS A 187 -11.43 -1.05 -11.16
C CYS A 187 -10.78 -1.48 -12.49
N PHE A 188 -9.46 -1.67 -12.47
CA PHE A 188 -8.71 -2.16 -13.60
C PHE A 188 -7.87 -3.36 -13.18
N ARG A 189 -8.03 -4.48 -13.86
CA ARG A 189 -7.23 -5.70 -13.64
C ARG A 189 -5.88 -5.54 -14.34
N LEU A 190 -4.79 -5.84 -13.63
CA LEU A 190 -3.48 -6.03 -14.26
C LEU A 190 -3.46 -7.42 -14.90
N GLU A 191 -3.16 -7.47 -16.19
CA GLU A 191 -3.09 -8.73 -16.91
C GLU A 191 -1.70 -9.37 -16.72
N ALA A 192 -1.69 -10.56 -16.11
CA ALA A 192 -0.50 -11.26 -15.67
C ALA A 192 0.20 -12.05 -16.81
N PHE A 193 0.48 -11.39 -17.94
CA PHE A 193 1.14 -12.00 -19.09
C PHE A 193 2.08 -11.05 -19.83
N GLY A 194 3.02 -11.62 -20.59
CA GLY A 194 3.97 -10.92 -21.45
C GLY A 194 5.22 -10.40 -20.73
N ASP A 195 6.21 -9.99 -21.51
CA ASP A 195 7.55 -9.64 -21.03
C ASP A 195 7.55 -8.54 -19.96
N ALA A 196 6.63 -7.58 -20.02
CA ALA A 196 6.53 -6.53 -19.00
C ALA A 196 6.16 -7.10 -17.62
N TRP A 197 5.26 -8.07 -17.60
CA TRP A 197 4.79 -8.70 -16.37
C TRP A 197 5.86 -9.62 -15.77
N GLU A 198 6.57 -10.40 -16.59
CA GLU A 198 7.68 -11.24 -16.12
C GLU A 198 8.76 -10.43 -15.40
N GLN A 199 8.97 -9.20 -15.83
CA GLN A 199 9.93 -8.28 -15.22
C GLN A 199 9.44 -7.74 -13.88
N VAL A 200 8.14 -7.48 -13.74
CA VAL A 200 7.51 -7.15 -12.45
C VAL A 200 7.65 -8.33 -11.48
N LEU A 201 7.38 -9.57 -11.94
CA LEU A 201 7.58 -10.79 -11.14
C LEU A 201 9.02 -10.93 -10.65
N ARG A 202 9.99 -10.67 -11.54
CA ARG A 202 11.42 -10.83 -11.24
C ARG A 202 11.97 -9.75 -10.31
N SER A 203 11.55 -8.51 -10.49
CA SER A 203 12.02 -7.36 -9.69
C SER A 203 11.27 -7.21 -8.37
N GLY A 204 10.02 -7.65 -8.30
CA GLY A 204 9.13 -7.36 -7.18
C GLY A 204 8.77 -5.88 -7.06
N THR A 205 8.91 -5.11 -8.14
CA THR A 205 8.62 -3.66 -8.20
C THR A 205 7.60 -3.36 -9.29
N LEU A 206 6.83 -2.28 -9.11
CA LEU A 206 5.92 -1.75 -10.11
C LEU A 206 6.08 -0.24 -10.19
N GLY A 207 6.44 0.27 -11.36
CA GLY A 207 6.39 1.67 -11.72
C GLY A 207 5.18 1.96 -12.59
N ILE A 208 4.53 3.09 -12.34
CA ILE A 208 3.40 3.61 -13.09
C ILE A 208 3.75 5.02 -13.59
N HIS A 209 3.69 5.21 -14.90
CA HIS A 209 3.76 6.52 -15.51
C HIS A 209 2.35 7.02 -15.85
N VAL A 210 2.04 8.22 -15.35
CA VAL A 210 0.79 8.94 -15.60
C VAL A 210 1.08 10.06 -16.59
N PRO A 211 0.57 10.01 -17.83
CA PRO A 211 0.80 11.08 -18.79
C PRO A 211 -0.05 12.32 -18.48
N PRO A 212 0.46 13.51 -18.87
CA PRO A 212 -0.22 14.80 -19.02
C PRO A 212 -1.74 14.81 -19.04
N THR A 213 -2.19 14.08 -20.06
CA THR A 213 -3.52 14.03 -20.64
C THR A 213 -4.55 13.36 -19.75
N LEU A 214 -4.12 12.49 -18.83
CA LEU A 214 -5.01 11.87 -17.85
C LEU A 214 -5.24 12.74 -16.60
N GLY A 215 -4.58 13.89 -16.49
CA GLY A 215 -4.79 14.83 -15.39
C GLY A 215 -4.58 14.23 -13.98
N ASP A 216 -5.34 14.75 -13.03
CA ASP A 216 -5.23 14.39 -11.61
C ASP A 216 -5.94 13.05 -11.34
N LEU A 217 -5.15 11.97 -11.38
CA LEU A 217 -5.57 10.61 -11.07
C LEU A 217 -5.12 10.18 -9.67
N HIS A 218 -6.06 9.67 -8.89
CA HIS A 218 -5.81 8.97 -7.62
C HIS A 218 -5.75 7.47 -7.87
N LEU A 219 -4.59 6.87 -7.63
CA LEU A 219 -4.33 5.46 -7.89
C LEU A 219 -4.03 4.70 -6.60
N THR A 220 -4.66 3.55 -6.43
CA THR A 220 -4.37 2.61 -5.33
C THR A 220 -4.23 1.21 -5.91
N LEU A 221 -3.30 0.41 -5.39
CA LEU A 221 -3.21 -1.01 -5.72
C LEU A 221 -4.04 -1.84 -4.74
N ALA A 222 -4.62 -2.92 -5.25
CA ALA A 222 -5.25 -3.96 -4.47
C ALA A 222 -4.77 -5.33 -4.96
N CYS A 223 -4.64 -6.28 -4.05
CA CYS A 223 -4.32 -7.66 -4.36
C CYS A 223 -5.44 -8.54 -3.83
N LEU A 224 -5.97 -9.44 -4.66
CA LEU A 224 -6.94 -10.44 -4.24
C LEU A 224 -6.48 -11.84 -4.59
N GLU A 225 -6.74 -12.77 -3.68
CA GLU A 225 -6.71 -14.19 -3.98
C GLU A 225 -7.89 -14.52 -4.90
N THR A 226 -7.56 -15.07 -6.06
CA THR A 226 -8.51 -15.55 -7.04
C THR A 226 -8.85 -16.97 -6.61
N SER A 227 -10.03 -17.18 -6.06
CA SER A 227 -10.52 -18.53 -5.78
C SER A 227 -10.53 -19.32 -7.11
N PRO A 228 -10.02 -20.57 -7.13
CA PRO A 228 -10.14 -21.45 -8.29
C PRO A 228 -11.60 -21.75 -8.65
#